data_AF-A0AAX4IR42-F1
#
_entry.id   AF-A0AAX4IR42-F1
#
_cell.length_a   1.000
_cell.length_b   1.000
_cell.length_c   1.000
_cell.angle_alpha   90.00
_cell.angle_beta   90.00
_cell.angle_gamma   90.00
#
_symmetry.space_group_name_H-M   'P 1'
#
loop_
_entity.id
_entity.type
_entity.pdbx_description
1 polymer ?
#
loop_
_entity_poly.entity_id
_entity_poly.type
_entity_poly.pdbx_seq_one_letter_code
_entity_poly.pdbx_strand_id
1 'polypeptide(L)'
;MMYGFATAALLLSALTDATPLARRQASETVSVPAAATPTPQAPYDWSAGWQKTFPIHQSCNVTLRAQLEVALAETQQLAAHARDHILRFGNSSEHVRKYFGNASTSTPIGWYDRVVNADKTGMTFRCDDPDRNCATQEGWAGHWRGSNATQETVICPLSFAIRRPLSSVCGLGYNVANSKLNTFWATDLLHRAFHVPLISEGVVEHYAEDYAEALDLAKNNASLSVVDSDALQYFAIDVWAYDIAAPGVGCSGELEEEEEPTPTTTTAAGSAATTAAATSSAPQECHTHADGVLHCV
;
A
#
# COMPACT_ATOMS: atom_id res chain seq x y z
N MET A 1 -22.02 -90.53 -0.02
CA MET A 1 -21.05 -91.60 -0.35
C MET A 1 -20.23 -91.10 -1.53
N MET A 2 -19.01 -90.61 -1.36
CA MET A 2 -17.77 -91.25 -0.89
C MET A 2 -16.84 -91.48 -2.10
N TYR A 3 -15.70 -90.79 -2.06
CA TYR A 3 -14.42 -91.08 -2.72
C TYR A 3 -14.35 -90.93 -4.25
N GLY A 4 -13.23 -90.51 -4.84
CA GLY A 4 -11.89 -90.32 -4.29
C GLY A 4 -10.89 -90.11 -5.43
N PHE A 5 -9.78 -89.50 -5.06
CA PHE A 5 -8.57 -89.21 -5.84
C PHE A 5 -8.00 -90.39 -6.64
N ALA A 6 -7.33 -90.11 -7.77
CA ALA A 6 -6.04 -90.72 -8.10
C ALA A 6 -5.32 -89.98 -9.25
N THR A 7 -4.17 -89.41 -8.91
CA THR A 7 -3.02 -89.09 -9.77
C THR A 7 -2.42 -90.34 -10.43
N ALA A 8 -1.91 -90.23 -11.66
CA ALA A 8 -0.46 -90.36 -11.97
C ALA A 8 -0.14 -90.85 -13.41
N ALA A 9 0.89 -90.19 -13.95
CA ALA A 9 2.03 -90.73 -14.71
C ALA A 9 1.93 -91.09 -16.21
N LEU A 10 2.71 -90.32 -16.98
CA LEU A 10 3.66 -90.68 -18.05
C LEU A 10 3.24 -91.64 -19.17
N LEU A 11 3.47 -91.22 -20.43
CA LEU A 11 4.60 -91.71 -21.23
C LEU A 11 4.72 -90.94 -22.57
N LEU A 12 5.97 -90.63 -22.92
CA LEU A 12 6.41 -90.07 -24.20
C LEU A 12 6.22 -91.08 -25.34
N SER A 13 5.81 -90.59 -26.50
CA SER A 13 6.23 -91.16 -27.78
C SER A 13 6.27 -90.08 -28.84
N ALA A 14 7.49 -89.86 -29.34
CA ALA A 14 7.83 -88.94 -30.42
C ALA A 14 7.26 -89.43 -31.76
N LEU A 15 6.67 -88.50 -32.51
CA LEU A 15 6.49 -88.64 -33.95
C LEU A 15 7.14 -87.42 -34.60
N THR A 16 8.12 -87.72 -35.45
CA THR A 16 8.88 -86.82 -36.29
C THR A 16 8.05 -86.45 -37.51
N ASP A 17 7.52 -85.23 -37.56
CA ASP A 17 6.97 -84.63 -38.77
C ASP A 17 8.02 -83.73 -39.43
N ALA A 18 8.50 -84.18 -40.58
CA ALA A 18 9.33 -83.39 -41.48
C ALA A 18 8.46 -82.30 -42.13
N THR A 19 8.63 -81.05 -41.68
CA THR A 19 8.00 -79.88 -42.29
C THR A 19 8.92 -79.27 -43.34
N PRO A 20 8.39 -78.81 -44.49
CA PRO A 20 9.18 -78.14 -45.50
C PRO A 20 9.77 -76.84 -44.94
N LEU A 21 11.03 -76.55 -45.29
CA LEU A 21 11.67 -75.25 -45.07
C LEU A 21 10.93 -74.16 -45.88
N ALA A 22 9.77 -73.74 -45.39
CA ALA A 22 9.18 -72.48 -45.77
C ALA A 22 10.05 -71.37 -45.17
N ARG A 23 10.70 -70.60 -46.05
CA ARG A 23 11.46 -69.41 -45.66
C ARG A 23 10.52 -68.50 -44.87
N ARG A 24 10.72 -68.39 -43.55
CA ARG A 24 10.09 -67.35 -42.73
C ARG A 24 10.50 -66.01 -43.33
N GLN A 25 9.62 -65.38 -44.10
CA GLN A 25 9.62 -63.93 -44.19
C GLN A 25 9.21 -63.46 -42.81
N ALA A 26 10.18 -63.03 -42.02
CA ALA A 26 9.89 -62.20 -40.87
C ALA A 26 9.13 -60.99 -41.42
N SER A 27 7.83 -60.90 -41.15
CA SER A 27 7.16 -59.60 -41.20
C SER A 27 7.79 -58.78 -40.09
N GLU A 28 8.84 -58.05 -40.44
CA GLU A 28 9.29 -56.92 -39.64
C GLU A 28 8.16 -55.91 -39.67
N THR A 29 7.29 -55.95 -38.65
CA THR A 29 6.50 -54.80 -38.29
C THR A 29 7.48 -53.70 -37.90
N VAL A 30 7.83 -52.88 -38.88
CA VAL A 30 8.48 -51.59 -38.63
C VAL A 30 7.45 -50.75 -37.87
N SER A 31 7.58 -50.71 -36.55
CA SER A 31 6.91 -49.72 -35.73
C SER A 31 7.49 -48.36 -36.12
N VAL A 32 6.85 -47.69 -37.08
CA VAL A 32 7.10 -46.28 -37.33
C VAL A 32 6.74 -45.56 -36.03
N PRO A 33 7.67 -44.84 -35.38
CA PRO A 33 7.30 -44.03 -34.23
C PRO A 33 6.19 -43.10 -34.70
N ALA A 34 5.02 -43.20 -34.06
CA ALA A 34 3.94 -42.26 -34.29
C ALA A 34 4.55 -40.86 -34.14
N ALA A 35 4.45 -40.04 -35.19
CA ALA A 35 4.91 -38.66 -35.14
C ALA A 35 4.30 -38.06 -33.87
N ALA A 36 5.16 -37.60 -32.95
CA ALA A 36 4.70 -37.03 -31.70
C ALA A 36 3.71 -35.93 -32.06
N THR A 37 2.44 -36.14 -31.73
CA THR A 37 1.43 -35.09 -31.87
C THR A 37 1.96 -33.90 -31.08
N PRO A 38 2.18 -32.74 -31.71
CA PRO A 38 2.67 -31.58 -30.97
C PRO A 38 1.70 -31.35 -29.82
N THR A 39 2.22 -31.41 -28.59
CA THR A 39 1.45 -31.09 -27.40
C THR A 39 0.84 -29.71 -27.63
N PRO A 40 -0.49 -29.55 -27.55
CA PRO A 40 -1.09 -28.23 -27.71
C PRO A 40 -0.44 -27.30 -26.70
N GLN A 41 0.31 -26.32 -27.20
CA GLN A 41 0.90 -25.30 -26.35
C GLN A 41 -0.28 -24.56 -25.71
N ALA A 42 -0.31 -24.50 -24.37
CA ALA A 42 -1.35 -23.75 -23.69
C ALA A 42 -1.39 -22.33 -24.28
N PRO A 43 -2.58 -21.75 -24.54
CA PRO A 43 -2.69 -20.39 -25.01
C PRO A 43 -1.91 -19.45 -24.10
N TYR A 44 -1.22 -18.46 -24.68
CA TYR A 44 -0.51 -17.45 -23.90
C TYR A 44 -1.50 -16.68 -23.03
N ASP A 45 -1.33 -16.77 -21.71
CA ASP A 45 -2.06 -15.98 -20.71
C ASP A 45 -1.18 -14.80 -20.29
N TRP A 46 -1.49 -13.61 -20.80
CA TRP A 46 -0.76 -12.37 -20.50
C TRP A 46 -0.92 -11.94 -19.04
N SER A 47 -1.91 -12.46 -18.32
CA SER A 47 -2.23 -12.13 -16.93
C SER A 47 -1.70 -13.16 -15.93
N ALA A 48 -1.09 -14.24 -16.41
CA ALA A 48 -0.55 -15.28 -15.55
C ALA A 48 0.48 -14.72 -14.57
N GLY A 49 0.23 -14.91 -13.28
CA GLY A 49 1.10 -14.42 -12.19
C GLY A 49 0.93 -12.94 -11.83
N TRP A 50 -0.01 -12.21 -12.45
CA TRP A 50 -0.23 -10.79 -12.15
C TRP A 50 -0.83 -10.58 -10.75
N GLN A 51 0.01 -10.21 -9.77
CA GLN A 51 -0.43 -9.95 -8.41
C GLN A 51 -0.73 -8.46 -8.20
N LYS A 52 -2.01 -8.09 -8.25
CA LYS A 52 -2.42 -6.69 -8.05
C LYS A 52 -2.48 -6.24 -6.60
N THR A 53 -2.62 -7.17 -5.66
CA THR A 53 -2.65 -6.87 -4.22
C THR A 53 -1.24 -6.77 -3.66
N PHE A 54 -1.06 -5.96 -2.63
CA PHE A 54 0.24 -5.82 -1.97
C PHE A 54 0.60 -7.10 -1.18
N PRO A 55 1.74 -7.76 -1.45
CA PRO A 55 2.14 -8.95 -0.70
C PRO A 55 2.58 -8.61 0.73
N ILE A 56 2.13 -9.40 1.70
CA ILE A 56 2.51 -9.25 3.12
C ILE A 56 3.42 -10.42 3.53
N HIS A 57 4.62 -10.08 4.00
CA HIS A 57 5.64 -11.03 4.43
C HIS A 57 5.17 -11.90 5.61
N GLN A 58 5.72 -13.11 5.72
CA GLN A 58 5.37 -14.09 6.76
C GLN A 58 5.75 -13.64 8.19
N SER A 59 6.58 -12.60 8.33
CA SER A 59 6.93 -12.02 9.63
C SER A 59 5.76 -11.33 10.32
N CYS A 60 4.72 -10.94 9.59
CA CYS A 60 3.48 -10.45 10.17
C CYS A 60 2.69 -11.63 10.75
N ASN A 61 2.47 -11.64 12.07
CA ASN A 61 1.56 -12.58 12.70
C ASN A 61 0.12 -12.40 12.21
N VAL A 62 -0.79 -13.31 12.56
CA VAL A 62 -2.18 -13.31 12.06
C VAL A 62 -2.90 -11.99 12.34
N THR A 63 -2.72 -11.39 13.52
CA THR A 63 -3.36 -10.12 13.90
C THR A 63 -2.81 -8.95 13.10
N LEU A 64 -1.48 -8.83 12.98
CA LEU A 64 -0.85 -7.76 12.22
C LEU A 64 -1.16 -7.87 10.72
N ARG A 65 -1.17 -9.10 10.20
CA ARG A 65 -1.58 -9.39 8.82
C ARG A 65 -3.02 -8.92 8.56
N ALA A 66 -3.97 -9.28 9.42
CA ALA A 66 -5.38 -8.89 9.22
C ALA A 66 -5.57 -7.37 9.19
N GLN A 67 -4.87 -6.63 10.08
CA GLN A 67 -4.91 -5.16 10.06
C GLN A 67 -4.28 -4.60 8.78
N LEU A 68 -3.14 -5.15 8.37
CA LEU A 68 -2.41 -4.66 7.21
C LEU A 68 -3.11 -5.00 5.89
N GLU A 69 -3.84 -6.12 5.80
CA GLU A 69 -4.68 -6.46 4.65
C GLU A 69 -5.78 -5.41 4.43
N VAL A 70 -6.46 -5.00 5.50
CA VAL A 70 -7.47 -3.92 5.44
C VAL A 70 -6.79 -2.60 5.04
N ALA A 71 -5.70 -2.24 5.71
CA ALA A 71 -4.98 -1.00 5.45
C ALA A 71 -4.47 -0.89 3.99
N LEU A 72 -3.91 -1.96 3.44
CA LEU A 72 -3.43 -2.00 2.06
C LEU A 72 -4.57 -1.96 1.04
N ALA A 73 -5.72 -2.59 1.35
CA ALA A 73 -6.92 -2.46 0.53
C ALA A 73 -7.44 -1.01 0.53
N GLU A 74 -7.46 -0.34 1.69
CA GLU A 74 -7.81 1.08 1.80
C GLU A 74 -6.80 1.98 1.04
N THR A 75 -5.50 1.66 1.04
CA THR A 75 -4.50 2.36 0.21
C THR A 75 -4.83 2.24 -1.29
N GLN A 76 -5.17 1.04 -1.76
CA GLN A 76 -5.58 0.86 -3.16
C GLN A 76 -6.88 1.61 -3.47
N GLN A 77 -7.81 1.64 -2.52
CA GLN A 77 -9.06 2.39 -2.64
C GLN A 77 -8.81 3.91 -2.74
N LEU A 78 -7.97 4.45 -1.87
CA LEU A 78 -7.57 5.86 -1.86
C LEU A 78 -6.92 6.25 -3.19
N ALA A 79 -5.95 5.45 -3.67
CA ALA A 79 -5.27 5.69 -4.94
C ALA A 79 -6.24 5.56 -6.14
N ALA A 80 -7.13 4.56 -6.14
CA ALA A 80 -8.14 4.42 -7.18
C ALA A 80 -9.07 5.63 -7.24
N HIS A 81 -9.53 6.12 -6.09
CA HIS A 81 -10.37 7.32 -6.01
C HIS A 81 -9.64 8.56 -6.51
N ALA A 82 -8.38 8.75 -6.10
CA ALA A 82 -7.54 9.85 -6.58
C ALA A 82 -7.38 9.82 -8.11
N ARG A 83 -7.05 8.66 -8.68
CA ARG A 83 -6.97 8.45 -10.14
C ARG A 83 -8.29 8.81 -10.82
N ASP A 84 -9.40 8.32 -10.30
CA ASP A 84 -10.73 8.46 -10.90
C ASP A 84 -11.23 9.90 -10.80
N HIS A 85 -10.89 10.63 -9.73
CA HIS A 85 -11.15 12.08 -9.61
C HIS A 85 -10.43 12.85 -10.72
N ILE A 86 -9.15 12.56 -10.97
CA ILE A 86 -8.38 13.21 -12.04
C ILE A 86 -8.97 12.85 -13.41
N LEU A 87 -9.30 11.58 -13.65
CA LEU A 87 -9.90 11.14 -14.92
C LEU A 87 -11.27 11.81 -15.18
N ARG A 88 -12.05 12.03 -14.13
CA ARG A 88 -13.39 12.62 -14.21
C ARG A 88 -13.35 14.13 -14.46
N PHE A 89 -12.51 14.85 -13.73
CA PHE A 89 -12.54 16.31 -13.69
C PHE A 89 -11.34 16.98 -14.35
N GLY A 90 -10.19 16.32 -14.37
CA GLY A 90 -8.93 16.89 -14.87
C GLY A 90 -8.70 18.30 -14.33
N ASN A 91 -8.28 19.22 -15.20
CA ASN A 91 -7.97 20.59 -14.82
C ASN A 91 -9.19 21.46 -14.43
N SER A 92 -10.42 20.97 -14.59
CA SER A 92 -11.59 21.70 -14.07
C SER A 92 -11.70 21.58 -12.55
N SER A 93 -11.07 20.58 -11.93
CA SER A 93 -11.03 20.43 -10.48
C SER A 93 -10.09 21.46 -9.84
N GLU A 94 -10.57 22.12 -8.79
CA GLU A 94 -9.75 22.98 -7.94
C GLU A 94 -8.67 22.18 -7.22
N HIS A 95 -8.97 20.96 -6.78
CA HIS A 95 -8.00 20.06 -6.13
C HIS A 95 -6.87 19.66 -7.09
N VAL A 96 -7.19 19.34 -8.34
CA VAL A 96 -6.16 19.02 -9.35
C VAL A 96 -5.23 20.20 -9.57
N ARG A 97 -5.76 21.40 -9.77
CA ARG A 97 -4.94 22.61 -9.93
C ARG A 97 -4.17 22.98 -8.67
N LYS A 98 -4.73 22.72 -7.49
CA LYS A 98 -4.12 22.99 -6.18
C LYS A 98 -2.82 22.22 -5.97
N TYR A 99 -2.79 20.93 -6.32
CA TYR A 99 -1.62 20.07 -6.07
C TYR A 99 -0.75 19.81 -7.30
N PHE A 100 -1.28 19.97 -8.51
CA PHE A 100 -0.55 19.67 -9.76
C PHE A 100 -0.40 20.87 -10.70
N GLY A 101 -0.89 22.06 -10.29
CA GLY A 101 -0.74 23.28 -11.08
C GLY A 101 -1.29 23.13 -12.50
N ASN A 102 -0.44 23.41 -13.50
CA ASN A 102 -0.75 23.26 -14.92
C ASN A 102 -0.09 22.02 -15.57
N ALA A 103 0.53 21.14 -14.77
CA ALA A 103 1.23 19.98 -15.28
C ALA A 103 0.27 18.95 -15.91
N SER A 104 0.82 18.01 -16.67
CA SER A 104 0.03 16.94 -17.25
C SER A 104 -0.54 16.05 -16.15
N THR A 105 -1.86 15.87 -16.17
CA THR A 105 -2.56 14.97 -15.26
C THR A 105 -2.30 13.49 -15.57
N SER A 106 -1.72 13.17 -16.73
CA SER A 106 -1.34 11.79 -17.08
C SER A 106 -0.34 11.18 -16.10
N THR A 107 0.58 12.00 -15.58
CA THR A 107 1.63 11.56 -14.67
C THR A 107 1.06 11.09 -13.32
N PRO A 108 0.29 11.90 -12.56
CA PRO A 108 -0.30 11.43 -11.32
C PRO A 108 -1.32 10.29 -11.54
N ILE A 109 -2.09 10.30 -12.65
CA ILE A 109 -2.94 9.15 -13.03
C ILE A 109 -2.11 7.86 -13.11
N GLY A 110 -0.96 7.91 -13.79
CA GLY A 110 -0.05 6.77 -13.94
C GLY A 110 0.45 6.25 -12.60
N TRP A 111 0.88 7.13 -11.70
CA TRP A 111 1.37 6.72 -10.38
C TRP A 111 0.28 6.05 -9.53
N TYR A 112 -0.91 6.63 -9.48
CA TYR A 112 -2.03 5.99 -8.79
C TYR A 112 -2.44 4.68 -9.45
N ASP A 113 -2.45 4.61 -10.79
CA ASP A 113 -2.79 3.37 -11.47
C ASP A 113 -1.76 2.27 -11.23
N ARG A 114 -0.49 2.60 -11.05
CA ARG A 114 0.51 1.60 -10.62
C ARG A 114 0.23 1.06 -9.22
N VAL A 115 -0.12 1.93 -8.28
CA VAL A 115 -0.56 1.51 -6.93
C VAL A 115 -1.78 0.57 -7.02
N VAL A 116 -2.75 0.87 -7.89
CA VAL A 116 -3.97 0.07 -8.03
C VAL A 116 -3.72 -1.24 -8.79
N ASN A 117 -3.04 -1.17 -9.94
CA ASN A 117 -3.07 -2.19 -10.98
C ASN A 117 -1.71 -2.79 -11.36
N ALA A 118 -0.56 -2.20 -11.00
CA ALA A 118 0.73 -2.81 -11.35
C ALA A 118 0.88 -4.21 -10.74
N ASP A 119 1.72 -5.05 -11.37
CA ASP A 119 2.12 -6.34 -10.81
C ASP A 119 3.09 -6.16 -9.65
N LYS A 120 2.69 -6.60 -8.46
CA LYS A 120 3.37 -6.40 -7.18
C LYS A 120 4.05 -7.66 -6.66
N THR A 121 4.12 -8.72 -7.47
CA THR A 121 4.74 -10.00 -7.08
C THR A 121 6.15 -9.85 -6.50
N GLY A 122 6.92 -8.85 -6.96
CA GLY A 122 8.30 -8.61 -6.55
C GLY A 122 8.49 -7.74 -5.29
N MET A 123 7.43 -7.23 -4.66
CA MET A 123 7.53 -6.35 -3.49
C MET A 123 6.87 -6.93 -2.23
N THR A 124 7.20 -6.42 -1.04
CA THR A 124 6.51 -6.85 0.18
C THR A 124 6.50 -5.82 1.30
N PHE A 125 5.45 -5.88 2.12
CA PHE A 125 5.38 -5.25 3.42
C PHE A 125 5.65 -6.28 4.52
N ARG A 126 6.54 -5.94 5.46
CA ARG A 126 7.01 -6.86 6.51
C ARG A 126 6.86 -6.27 7.91
N CYS A 127 6.71 -7.12 8.91
CA CYS A 127 6.52 -6.71 10.32
C CYS A 127 7.72 -7.04 11.22
N ASP A 128 8.72 -7.76 10.69
CA ASP A 128 10.05 -7.81 11.26
C ASP A 128 10.85 -6.58 10.80
N ASP A 129 11.90 -6.25 11.54
CA ASP A 129 12.77 -5.12 11.25
C ASP A 129 14.23 -5.61 11.11
N PRO A 130 14.61 -6.11 9.93
CA PRO A 130 15.97 -6.61 9.69
C PRO A 130 17.05 -5.54 9.87
N ASP A 131 16.70 -4.27 9.63
CA ASP A 131 17.63 -3.13 9.64
C ASP A 131 17.71 -2.46 11.03
N ARG A 132 16.82 -2.83 11.96
CA ARG A 132 16.68 -2.33 13.34
C ARG A 132 16.29 -0.86 13.45
N ASN A 133 15.82 -0.25 12.37
CA ASN A 133 15.47 1.17 12.34
C ASN A 133 14.25 1.48 13.21
N CYS A 134 13.29 0.56 13.37
CA CYS A 134 12.16 0.74 14.28
C CYS A 134 12.60 0.87 15.75
N ALA A 135 13.72 0.24 16.11
CA ALA A 135 14.25 0.28 17.47
C ALA A 135 15.21 1.44 17.71
N THR A 136 15.90 1.92 16.67
CA THR A 136 16.92 2.96 16.80
C THR A 136 16.46 4.36 16.39
N GLN A 137 15.39 4.47 15.62
CA GLN A 137 14.87 5.74 15.16
C GLN A 137 13.60 6.10 15.94
N GLU A 138 13.72 7.06 16.85
CA GLU A 138 12.61 7.48 17.70
C GLU A 138 11.44 8.01 16.86
N GLY A 139 10.24 7.53 17.16
CA GLY A 139 9.01 7.95 16.47
C GLY A 139 8.80 7.35 15.08
N TRP A 140 9.73 6.52 14.56
CA TRP A 140 9.53 5.88 13.27
C TRP A 140 8.41 4.83 13.34
N ALA A 141 7.38 5.04 12.54
CA ALA A 141 6.26 4.10 12.40
C ALA A 141 6.54 3.03 11.33
N GLY A 142 7.63 3.17 10.58
CA GLY A 142 8.08 2.23 9.56
C GLY A 142 9.01 2.89 8.58
N HIS A 143 9.57 2.11 7.67
CA HIS A 143 10.55 2.61 6.71
C HIS A 143 10.63 1.73 5.47
N TRP A 144 11.07 2.32 4.36
CA TRP A 144 11.58 1.58 3.22
C TRP A 144 13.00 1.07 3.54
N ARG A 145 13.37 -0.11 3.04
CA ARG A 145 14.68 -0.72 3.33
C ARG A 145 15.83 -0.19 2.48
N GLY A 146 15.55 0.68 1.50
CA GLY A 146 16.58 1.30 0.68
C GLY A 146 17.43 0.27 -0.06
N SER A 147 18.75 0.49 -0.08
CA SER A 147 19.72 -0.40 -0.74
C SER A 147 19.82 -1.80 -0.11
N ASN A 148 19.35 -2.00 1.13
CA ASN A 148 19.37 -3.32 1.77
C ASN A 148 18.35 -4.29 1.14
N ALA A 149 17.19 -3.76 0.71
CA ALA A 149 16.20 -4.48 -0.08
C ALA A 149 15.19 -3.49 -0.69
N THR A 150 15.43 -3.07 -1.93
CA THR A 150 14.70 -1.97 -2.57
C THR A 150 13.20 -2.24 -2.78
N GLN A 151 12.77 -3.50 -2.74
CA GLN A 151 11.37 -3.88 -2.95
C GLN A 151 10.61 -4.12 -1.64
N GLU A 152 11.18 -3.72 -0.50
CA GLU A 152 10.63 -4.05 0.81
C GLU A 152 10.41 -2.84 1.70
N THR A 153 9.27 -2.83 2.38
CA THR A 153 8.92 -1.85 3.41
C THR A 153 8.67 -2.55 4.73
N VAL A 154 9.21 -2.00 5.81
CA VAL A 154 9.00 -2.44 7.20
C VAL A 154 7.89 -1.62 7.84
N ILE A 155 6.93 -2.29 8.48
CA ILE A 155 5.92 -1.69 9.35
C ILE A 155 6.38 -1.84 10.81
N CYS A 156 6.67 -0.72 11.49
CA CYS A 156 7.04 -0.75 12.91
C CYS A 156 5.80 -0.93 13.80
N PRO A 157 5.95 -1.45 15.03
CA PRO A 157 4.85 -1.58 16.00
C PRO A 157 4.05 -0.30 16.22
N LEU A 158 4.72 0.86 16.18
CA LEU A 158 4.08 2.16 16.36
C LEU A 158 2.95 2.42 15.34
N SER A 159 3.08 1.96 14.08
CA SER A 159 2.00 2.15 13.09
C SER A 159 0.69 1.53 13.56
N PHE A 160 0.73 0.33 14.12
CA PHE A 160 -0.45 -0.37 14.64
C PHE A 160 -1.07 0.30 15.87
N ALA A 161 -0.35 1.20 16.54
CA ALA A 161 -0.86 1.95 17.68
C ALA A 161 -1.49 3.30 17.27
N ILE A 162 -0.95 3.96 16.24
CA ILE A 162 -1.28 5.37 15.96
C ILE A 162 -2.03 5.61 14.66
N ARG A 163 -1.94 4.70 13.69
CA ARG A 163 -2.55 4.89 12.37
C ARG A 163 -4.04 4.62 12.45
N ARG A 164 -4.82 5.54 11.87
CA ARG A 164 -6.29 5.45 11.84
C ARG A 164 -6.78 4.81 10.55
N PRO A 165 -7.97 4.17 10.54
CA PRO A 165 -8.57 3.66 9.31
C PRO A 165 -9.05 4.81 8.41
N LEU A 166 -9.08 4.59 7.09
CA LEU A 166 -9.51 5.57 6.10
C LEU A 166 -10.95 6.05 6.33
N SER A 167 -11.80 5.22 6.93
CA SER A 167 -13.18 5.57 7.28
C SER A 167 -13.31 6.68 8.34
N SER A 168 -12.20 7.11 8.95
CA SER A 168 -12.18 8.15 9.99
C SER A 168 -11.66 9.50 9.51
N VAL A 169 -11.40 9.67 8.21
CA VAL A 169 -11.02 10.95 7.60
C VAL A 169 -12.06 12.04 7.94
N CYS A 170 -11.59 13.25 8.21
CA CYS A 170 -12.37 14.39 8.72
C CYS A 170 -12.96 14.22 10.13
N GLY A 171 -12.74 13.06 10.78
CA GLY A 171 -13.12 12.84 12.17
C GLY A 171 -12.04 13.29 13.16
N LEU A 172 -12.43 13.43 14.43
CA LEU A 172 -11.51 13.63 15.56
C LEU A 172 -10.54 14.82 15.39
N GLY A 173 -11.02 15.91 14.79
CA GLY A 173 -10.26 17.14 14.57
C GLY A 173 -9.24 17.09 13.44
N TYR A 174 -9.20 16.01 12.63
CA TYR A 174 -8.32 15.95 11.47
C TYR A 174 -8.74 16.96 10.40
N ASN A 175 -7.76 17.72 9.90
CA ASN A 175 -7.86 18.46 8.65
C ASN A 175 -6.57 18.29 7.83
N VAL A 176 -6.65 18.41 6.50
CA VAL A 176 -5.53 18.07 5.60
C VAL A 176 -4.33 19.02 5.80
N ALA A 177 -4.58 20.32 5.99
CA ALA A 177 -3.54 21.34 6.08
C ALA A 177 -2.67 21.22 7.34
N ASN A 178 -3.29 20.96 8.50
CA ASN A 178 -2.62 21.07 9.81
C ASN A 178 -2.37 19.72 10.49
N SER A 179 -2.79 18.60 9.88
CA SER A 179 -2.55 17.26 10.43
C SER A 179 -1.46 16.51 9.67
N LYS A 180 -0.75 15.62 10.35
CA LYS A 180 0.30 14.79 9.73
C LYS A 180 -0.28 13.94 8.59
N LEU A 181 0.37 13.97 7.42
CA LEU A 181 -0.01 13.17 6.24
C LEU A 181 -0.22 11.70 6.59
N ASN A 182 0.66 11.17 7.42
CA ASN A 182 0.67 9.77 7.81
C ASN A 182 -0.36 9.42 8.91
N THR A 183 -1.33 10.28 9.22
CA THR A 183 -2.36 10.00 10.25
C THR A 183 -3.16 8.72 9.94
N PHE A 184 -3.46 8.47 8.67
CA PHE A 184 -4.20 7.28 8.23
C PHE A 184 -3.26 6.22 7.70
N TRP A 185 -3.66 4.95 7.88
CA TRP A 185 -2.99 3.82 7.26
C TRP A 185 -2.86 4.00 5.74
N ALA A 186 -3.94 4.42 5.09
CA ALA A 186 -4.00 4.52 3.64
C ALA A 186 -2.95 5.48 3.05
N THR A 187 -2.75 6.65 3.67
CA THR A 187 -1.78 7.67 3.23
C THR A 187 -0.34 7.27 3.57
N ASP A 188 -0.09 6.75 4.79
CA ASP A 188 1.23 6.26 5.20
C ASP A 188 1.72 5.12 4.29
N LEU A 189 0.84 4.18 3.94
CA LEU A 189 1.18 3.07 3.04
C LEU A 189 1.28 3.50 1.58
N LEU A 190 0.55 4.54 1.15
CA LEU A 190 0.69 5.13 -0.18
C LEU A 190 2.09 5.71 -0.37
N HIS A 191 2.56 6.53 0.59
CA HIS A 191 3.93 7.04 0.63
C HIS A 191 4.96 5.91 0.52
N ARG A 192 4.82 4.88 1.34
CA ARG A 192 5.75 3.74 1.36
C ARG A 192 5.75 2.98 0.04
N ALA A 193 4.60 2.86 -0.61
CA ALA A 193 4.52 2.27 -1.95
C ALA A 193 5.28 3.13 -2.96
N PHE A 194 5.24 4.47 -2.87
CA PHE A 194 6.03 5.34 -3.74
C PHE A 194 7.55 5.25 -3.52
N HIS A 195 8.02 4.83 -2.35
CA HIS A 195 9.44 4.50 -2.17
C HIS A 195 9.89 3.21 -2.88
N VAL A 196 8.95 2.34 -3.29
CA VAL A 196 9.28 1.06 -3.88
C VAL A 196 9.44 1.20 -5.40
N PRO A 197 10.63 0.92 -5.99
CA PRO A 197 10.87 1.17 -7.43
C PRO A 197 9.98 0.37 -8.37
N LEU A 198 9.44 -0.78 -7.95
CA LEU A 198 8.44 -1.49 -8.74
C LEU A 198 7.17 -0.64 -8.98
N ILE A 199 6.83 0.25 -8.04
CA ILE A 199 5.70 1.18 -8.15
C ILE A 199 6.13 2.52 -8.74
N SER A 200 7.23 3.12 -8.27
CA SER A 200 7.60 4.49 -8.63
C SER A 200 8.66 4.62 -9.72
N GLU A 201 9.27 3.52 -10.14
CA GLU A 201 10.41 3.51 -11.06
C GLU A 201 11.63 4.30 -10.55
N GLY A 202 11.65 4.64 -9.25
CA GLY A 202 12.64 5.56 -8.69
C GLY A 202 12.48 7.01 -9.15
N VAL A 203 11.30 7.38 -9.66
CA VAL A 203 10.98 8.73 -10.15
C VAL A 203 10.17 9.54 -9.13
N VAL A 204 9.33 8.86 -8.33
CA VAL A 204 8.58 9.53 -7.27
C VAL A 204 9.47 9.71 -6.05
N GLU A 205 9.74 10.96 -5.67
CA GLU A 205 10.68 11.35 -4.61
C GLU A 205 10.06 12.40 -3.67
N HIS A 206 10.87 12.95 -2.76
CA HIS A 206 10.52 14.05 -1.86
C HIS A 206 11.09 15.36 -2.40
N TYR A 207 10.23 16.17 -3.01
CA TYR A 207 10.51 17.54 -3.47
C TYR A 207 9.83 18.59 -2.58
N ALA A 208 8.82 18.17 -1.80
CA ALA A 208 8.22 18.90 -0.70
C ALA A 208 8.17 17.98 0.54
N GLU A 209 8.24 18.58 1.73
CA GLU A 209 8.22 17.84 3.01
C GLU A 209 6.95 18.13 3.85
N ASP A 210 6.14 19.12 3.45
CA ASP A 210 4.91 19.48 4.12
C ASP A 210 3.83 20.06 3.18
N TYR A 211 2.68 20.41 3.76
CA TYR A 211 1.52 20.91 3.02
C TYR A 211 1.80 22.23 2.31
N ALA A 212 2.48 23.17 2.96
CA ALA A 212 2.77 24.47 2.39
C ALA A 212 3.75 24.33 1.22
N GLU A 213 4.80 23.53 1.39
CA GLU A 213 5.78 23.22 0.35
C GLU A 213 5.14 22.47 -0.82
N ALA A 214 4.23 21.52 -0.59
CA ALA A 214 3.54 20.81 -1.68
C ALA A 214 2.69 21.77 -2.53
N LEU A 215 2.02 22.74 -1.90
CA LEU A 215 1.26 23.77 -2.61
C LEU A 215 2.16 24.79 -3.32
N ASP A 216 3.30 25.14 -2.73
CA ASP A 216 4.29 26.01 -3.37
C ASP A 216 4.92 25.35 -4.60
N LEU A 217 5.28 24.06 -4.46
CA LEU A 217 5.81 23.24 -5.54
C LEU A 217 4.82 23.18 -6.72
N ALA A 218 3.53 23.01 -6.46
CA ALA A 218 2.51 23.02 -7.52
C ALA A 218 2.42 24.37 -8.27
N LYS A 219 2.62 25.49 -7.56
CA LYS A 219 2.57 26.84 -8.14
C LYS A 219 3.82 27.18 -8.94
N ASN A 220 4.98 26.86 -8.40
CA ASN A 220 6.27 27.33 -8.90
C ASN A 220 7.00 26.28 -9.74
N ASN A 221 6.73 24.99 -9.53
CA ASN A 221 7.37 23.89 -10.24
C ASN A 221 6.43 22.67 -10.39
N ALA A 222 5.30 22.88 -11.05
CA ALA A 222 4.27 21.85 -11.28
C ALA A 222 4.82 20.54 -11.90
N SER A 223 5.93 20.62 -12.65
CA SER A 223 6.59 19.44 -13.22
C SER A 223 7.16 18.48 -12.18
N LEU A 224 7.56 19.00 -11.01
CA LEU A 224 8.00 18.20 -9.87
C LEU A 224 6.84 17.77 -8.99
N SER A 225 5.78 18.59 -8.85
CA SER A 225 4.66 18.23 -7.96
C SER A 225 3.89 16.98 -8.42
N VAL A 226 3.93 16.64 -9.72
CA VAL A 226 3.35 15.40 -10.25
C VAL A 226 4.18 14.13 -9.99
N VAL A 227 5.41 14.29 -9.49
CA VAL A 227 6.32 13.20 -9.10
C VAL A 227 6.80 13.37 -7.65
N ASP A 228 6.15 14.26 -6.90
CA ASP A 228 6.40 14.46 -5.48
C ASP A 228 5.48 13.56 -4.65
N SER A 229 6.06 12.78 -3.76
CA SER A 229 5.31 11.78 -3.01
C SER A 229 4.31 12.42 -2.03
N ASP A 230 4.62 13.61 -1.50
CA ASP A 230 3.77 14.33 -0.56
C ASP A 230 2.63 15.05 -1.27
N ALA A 231 2.87 15.71 -2.40
CA ALA A 231 1.82 16.29 -3.25
C ALA A 231 0.83 15.21 -3.73
N LEU A 232 1.31 14.02 -4.08
CA LEU A 232 0.45 12.88 -4.40
C LEU A 232 -0.38 12.44 -3.17
N GLN A 233 0.24 12.28 -2.00
CA GLN A 233 -0.51 11.92 -0.79
C GLN A 233 -1.57 12.96 -0.41
N TYR A 234 -1.19 14.25 -0.40
CA TYR A 234 -2.09 15.36 -0.07
C TYR A 234 -3.25 15.42 -1.05
N PHE A 235 -2.98 15.35 -2.36
CA PHE A 235 -4.05 15.28 -3.36
C PHE A 235 -5.01 14.12 -3.06
N ALA A 236 -4.47 12.92 -2.85
CA ALA A 236 -5.28 11.72 -2.67
C ALA A 236 -6.20 11.81 -1.45
N ILE A 237 -5.68 12.27 -0.30
CA ILE A 237 -6.47 12.39 0.93
C ILE A 237 -7.45 13.56 0.91
N ASP A 238 -7.11 14.67 0.24
CA ASP A 238 -7.98 15.84 0.15
C ASP A 238 -9.18 15.57 -0.76
N VAL A 239 -8.97 14.91 -1.91
CA VAL A 239 -10.11 14.51 -2.77
C VAL A 239 -10.95 13.39 -2.14
N TRP A 240 -10.35 12.51 -1.35
CA TRP A 240 -11.11 11.55 -0.53
C TRP A 240 -11.95 12.27 0.52
N ALA A 241 -11.37 13.26 1.20
CA ALA A 241 -12.08 14.09 2.17
C ALA A 241 -13.27 14.78 1.51
N TYR A 242 -13.06 15.41 0.35
CA TYR A 242 -14.07 16.17 -0.37
C TYR A 242 -15.17 15.31 -1.00
N ASP A 243 -14.82 14.21 -1.67
CA ASP A 243 -15.81 13.42 -2.42
C ASP A 243 -16.51 12.36 -1.55
N ILE A 244 -15.82 11.80 -0.55
CA ILE A 244 -16.26 10.60 0.18
C ILE A 244 -16.52 10.90 1.66
N ALA A 245 -15.54 11.43 2.39
CA ALA A 245 -15.64 11.55 3.86
C ALA A 245 -16.61 12.66 4.29
N ALA A 246 -16.57 13.81 3.62
CA ALA A 246 -17.47 14.94 3.82
C ALA A 246 -17.93 15.50 2.46
N PRO A 247 -18.85 14.82 1.76
CA PRO A 247 -19.19 15.11 0.37
C PRO A 247 -19.51 16.57 0.08
N GLY A 248 -18.74 17.19 -0.82
CA GLY A 248 -18.91 18.57 -1.27
C GLY A 248 -18.36 19.64 -0.33
N VAL A 249 -17.89 19.25 0.87
CA VAL A 249 -17.35 20.15 1.89
C VAL A 249 -15.87 19.86 2.17
N GLY A 250 -15.52 18.58 2.35
CA GLY A 250 -14.19 18.14 2.72
C GLY A 250 -13.78 18.55 4.14
N CYS A 251 -12.48 18.41 4.40
CA CYS A 251 -11.82 18.90 5.60
C CYS A 251 -10.41 19.37 5.25
N SER A 252 -10.26 20.11 4.15
CA SER A 252 -8.95 20.58 3.68
C SER A 252 -8.23 21.42 4.73
N GLY A 253 -8.98 22.18 5.53
CA GLY A 253 -8.41 23.10 6.52
C GLY A 253 -7.81 24.35 5.89
N GLU A 254 -7.50 25.32 6.73
CA GLU A 254 -6.71 26.49 6.40
C GLU A 254 -5.38 26.37 7.15
N LEU A 255 -4.27 26.70 6.47
CA LEU A 255 -2.96 26.69 7.09
C LEU A 255 -2.96 27.70 8.24
N GLU A 256 -2.62 27.23 9.43
CA GLU A 256 -2.36 28.11 10.57
C GLU A 256 -1.06 28.88 10.29
N GLU A 257 -1.10 30.21 10.40
CA GLU A 257 0.11 31.02 10.31
C GLU A 257 1.01 30.67 11.50
N GLU A 258 2.27 30.29 11.24
CA GLU A 258 3.23 30.06 12.31
C GLU A 258 3.38 31.37 13.12
N GLU A 259 3.03 31.33 14.40
CA GLU A 259 3.32 32.44 15.31
C GLU A 259 4.84 32.61 15.37
N GLU A 260 5.36 33.70 14.80
CA GLU A 260 6.78 34.03 14.92
C GLU A 260 7.19 34.02 16.39
N PRO A 261 8.34 33.40 16.75
CA PRO A 261 8.78 33.36 18.13
C PRO A 261 8.94 34.79 18.64
N THR A 262 8.13 35.16 19.61
CA THR A 262 8.22 36.46 20.26
C THR A 262 9.65 36.61 20.82
N PRO A 263 10.39 37.67 20.49
CA PRO A 263 11.78 37.80 20.90
C PRO A 263 11.83 37.83 22.43
N THR A 264 12.44 36.79 23.02
CA THR A 264 12.66 36.72 24.45
C THR A 264 13.66 37.81 24.82
N THR A 265 13.18 38.90 25.40
CA THR A 265 14.01 39.96 25.97
C THR A 265 14.79 39.40 27.16
N THR A 266 16.04 38.99 26.92
CA THR A 266 17.04 38.76 27.96
C THR A 266 17.27 40.05 28.72
N THR A 267 16.68 40.17 29.91
CA THR A 267 17.02 41.21 30.88
C THR A 267 17.68 40.53 32.08
N ALA A 268 18.93 40.92 32.33
CA ALA A 268 19.80 40.35 33.35
C ALA A 268 19.24 40.52 34.77
N ALA A 269 19.54 39.53 35.62
CA ALA A 269 19.18 39.48 37.02
C ALA A 269 19.76 40.66 37.83
N GLY A 270 18.89 41.35 38.56
CA GLY A 270 19.21 42.31 39.60
C GLY A 270 18.17 42.21 40.73
N SER A 271 18.64 41.87 41.92
CA SER A 271 17.85 41.52 43.10
C SER A 271 16.92 42.63 43.64
N ALA A 272 15.85 42.15 44.28
CA ALA A 272 15.04 42.76 45.35
C ALA A 272 13.86 43.67 44.94
N ALA A 273 12.64 43.13 44.98
CA ALA A 273 11.69 43.32 46.08
C ALA A 273 10.39 42.56 45.76
N THR A 274 9.99 41.66 46.65
CA THR A 274 8.73 40.92 46.60
C THR A 274 7.52 41.85 46.62
N THR A 275 6.79 41.90 45.51
CA THR A 275 5.37 42.27 45.48
C THR A 275 4.62 41.13 44.81
N ALA A 276 3.61 40.60 45.51
CA ALA A 276 2.78 39.52 45.01
C ALA A 276 2.02 39.99 43.76
N ALA A 277 2.29 39.37 42.62
CA ALA A 277 1.51 39.54 41.41
C ALA A 277 0.17 38.80 41.58
N ALA A 278 -0.93 39.50 41.32
CA ALA A 278 -2.26 38.92 41.26
C ALA A 278 -2.30 37.87 40.12
N THR A 279 -2.61 36.63 40.46
CA THR A 279 -2.94 35.60 39.48
C THR A 279 -4.30 35.94 38.88
N SER A 280 -4.32 36.40 37.63
CA SER A 280 -5.53 36.43 36.83
C SER A 280 -5.98 34.98 36.60
N SER A 281 -7.15 34.65 37.13
CA SER A 281 -7.85 33.40 36.85
C SER A 281 -8.09 33.30 35.34
N ALA A 282 -7.94 32.10 34.78
CA ALA A 282 -8.38 31.83 33.41
C ALA A 282 -9.87 32.21 33.25
N PRO A 283 -10.31 32.68 32.07
CA PRO A 283 -11.71 32.99 31.83
C PRO A 283 -12.57 31.74 32.08
N GLN A 284 -13.67 31.94 32.81
CA GLN A 284 -14.58 30.88 33.21
C GLN A 284 -15.47 30.50 32.02
N GLU A 285 -15.43 29.23 31.61
CA GLU A 285 -16.17 28.74 30.44
C GLU A 285 -17.57 28.33 30.86
N CYS A 286 -18.57 29.09 30.43
CA CYS A 286 -19.97 28.84 30.77
C CYS A 286 -20.78 28.40 29.56
N HIS A 287 -21.61 27.35 29.72
CA HIS A 287 -22.60 26.96 28.72
C HIS A 287 -23.97 26.68 29.37
N THR A 288 -25.03 26.89 28.59
CA THR A 288 -26.42 26.75 29.04
C THR A 288 -27.04 25.50 28.44
N HIS A 289 -27.64 24.67 29.28
CA HIS A 289 -28.39 23.50 28.85
C HIS A 289 -29.79 23.89 28.36
N ALA A 290 -30.46 22.98 27.63
CA ALA A 290 -31.79 23.21 27.06
C ALA A 290 -32.89 23.44 28.11
N ASP A 291 -32.64 23.10 29.38
CA ASP A 291 -33.52 23.36 30.53
C ASP A 291 -33.27 24.74 31.18
N GLY A 292 -32.35 25.53 30.63
CA GLY A 292 -32.00 26.87 31.10
C GLY A 292 -30.98 26.88 32.24
N VAL A 293 -30.44 25.73 32.64
CA VAL A 293 -29.42 25.66 33.69
C VAL A 293 -28.05 26.08 33.12
N LEU A 294 -27.41 27.04 33.77
CA LEU A 294 -26.07 27.52 33.43
C LEU A 294 -25.02 26.74 34.22
N HIS A 295 -24.04 26.19 33.52
CA HIS A 295 -22.87 25.55 34.13
C HIS A 295 -21.60 26.30 33.71
N CYS A 296 -20.75 26.64 34.68
CA CYS A 296 -19.50 27.37 34.49
C CYS A 296 -18.33 26.56 35.09
N VAL A 297 -17.26 26.34 34.32
CA VAL A 297 -16.03 25.66 34.76
C VAL A 297 -14.87 26.64 34.85
#